data_AF-A0A3N5UNS6-F1
#
_entry.id   AF-A0A3N5UNS6-F1
#
_cell.length_a   1.000
_cell.length_b   1.000
_cell.length_c   1.000
_cell.angle_alpha   90.00
_cell.angle_beta   90.00
_cell.angle_gamma   90.00
#
_symmetry.space_group_name_H-M   'P 1'
#
loop_
_entity.id
_entity.type
_entity.pdbx_description
1 polymer ?
#
loop_
_entity_poly.entity_id
_entity_poly.type
_entity_poly.pdbx_seq_one_letter_code
_entity_poly.pdbx_strand_id
1 'polypeptide(L)'
;MSKRNILFIAAGLPILALLILQIPTVNSRVAWRYEVAKTYVRNVLNPVGAVPTAIPNPTSTTSPASPTAPVTATGTAVDTPIPATPTLAPPPPQASLGSPPYEKQTANNCGPAALSMMLHMFGWSGDQKTISDVIKPVNGDRNVNPDELAYWVHNYAGWL
;
A
#
# COMPACT_ATOMS: atom_id res chain seq x y z
N MET A 1 7.47 -52.88 17.44
CA MET A 1 8.34 -51.69 17.56
C MET A 1 8.95 -51.68 18.96
N SER A 2 10.26 -51.53 19.11
CA SER A 2 10.87 -51.44 20.46
C SER A 2 10.54 -50.11 21.14
N LYS A 3 10.40 -50.10 22.47
CA LYS A 3 10.15 -48.87 23.27
C LYS A 3 11.15 -47.75 22.97
N ARG A 4 12.41 -48.13 22.68
CA ARG A 4 13.48 -47.23 22.27
C ARG A 4 13.20 -46.53 20.93
N ASN A 5 12.64 -47.25 19.97
CA ASN A 5 12.30 -46.69 18.65
C ASN A 5 11.11 -45.72 18.77
N ILE A 6 10.15 -46.02 19.66
CA ILE A 6 9.02 -45.12 19.94
C ILE A 6 9.52 -43.80 20.55
N LEU A 7 10.45 -43.87 21.50
CA LEU A 7 11.06 -42.67 22.11
C LEU A 7 11.82 -41.82 21.08
N PHE A 8 12.62 -42.45 20.21
CA PHE A 8 13.33 -41.72 19.15
C PHE A 8 12.38 -41.07 18.13
N ILE A 9 11.29 -41.72 17.77
CA ILE A 9 10.29 -41.14 16.86
C ILE A 9 9.54 -39.99 17.55
N ALA A 10 9.13 -40.18 18.80
CA ALA A 10 8.40 -39.18 19.57
C ALA A 10 9.21 -37.90 19.80
N ALA A 11 10.53 -38.01 20.00
CA ALA A 11 11.42 -36.85 20.10
C ALA A 11 11.88 -36.32 18.74
N GLY A 12 12.07 -37.20 17.75
CA GLY A 12 12.58 -36.84 16.43
C GLY A 12 11.58 -36.06 15.57
N LEU A 13 10.28 -36.42 15.64
CA LEU A 13 9.22 -35.73 14.89
C LEU A 13 9.09 -34.22 15.22
N PRO A 14 8.99 -33.79 16.50
CA PRO A 14 8.89 -32.37 16.81
C PRO A 14 10.17 -31.61 16.42
N ILE A 15 11.34 -32.22 16.58
CA ILE A 15 12.62 -31.62 16.15
C ILE A 15 12.61 -31.43 14.62
N LEU A 16 12.22 -32.46 13.87
CA LEU A 16 12.11 -32.38 12.41
C LEU A 16 11.09 -31.31 11.98
N ALA A 17 9.94 -31.24 12.64
CA ALA A 17 8.94 -30.21 12.39
C ALA A 17 9.49 -28.80 12.64
N LEU A 18 10.23 -28.60 13.75
CA LEU A 18 10.91 -27.33 14.05
C LEU A 18 11.93 -26.97 12.98
N LEU A 19 12.74 -27.93 12.52
CA LEU A 19 13.72 -27.71 11.45
C LEU A 19 13.03 -27.33 10.12
N ILE A 20 11.92 -27.98 9.79
CA ILE A 20 11.12 -27.64 8.60
C ILE A 20 10.51 -26.24 8.72
N LEU A 21 10.08 -25.82 9.93
CA LEU A 21 9.55 -24.48 10.18
C LEU A 21 10.61 -23.37 10.13
N GLN A 22 11.90 -23.70 10.13
CA GLN A 22 12.98 -22.72 9.86
C GLN A 22 13.05 -22.33 8.38
N ILE A 23 12.45 -23.11 7.47
CA ILE A 23 12.42 -22.79 6.04
C ILE A 23 11.42 -21.63 5.84
N PRO A 24 11.84 -20.44 5.36
CA PRO A 24 10.97 -19.26 5.30
C PRO A 24 9.69 -19.48 4.49
N THR A 25 9.78 -20.20 3.37
CA THR A 25 8.63 -20.51 2.51
C THR A 25 7.61 -21.42 3.18
N VAL A 26 8.06 -22.32 4.08
CA VAL A 26 7.17 -23.18 4.85
C VAL A 26 6.56 -22.41 6.00
N ASN A 27 7.38 -21.66 6.74
CA ASN A 27 6.94 -20.83 7.85
C ASN A 27 5.81 -19.87 7.42
N SER A 28 6.01 -19.08 6.37
CA SER A 28 5.01 -18.12 5.88
C SER A 28 3.67 -18.76 5.51
N ARG A 29 3.69 -19.98 4.95
CA ARG A 29 2.46 -20.71 4.59
C ARG A 29 1.75 -21.25 5.81
N VAL A 30 2.49 -21.77 6.79
CA VAL A 30 1.93 -22.29 8.04
C VAL A 30 1.40 -21.16 8.91
N ALA A 31 2.16 -20.07 9.06
CA ALA A 31 1.76 -18.88 9.81
C ALA A 31 0.44 -18.30 9.31
N TRP A 32 0.27 -18.17 7.99
CA TRP A 32 -1.01 -17.73 7.40
C TRP A 32 -2.18 -18.65 7.78
N ARG A 33 -2.02 -19.97 7.63
CA ARG A 33 -3.06 -20.95 7.97
C ARG A 33 -3.40 -20.93 9.47
N TYR A 34 -2.39 -20.77 10.31
CA TYR A 34 -2.55 -20.64 11.75
C TYR A 34 -3.35 -19.39 12.11
N GLU A 35 -3.02 -18.22 11.54
CA GLU A 35 -3.76 -16.98 11.79
C GLU A 35 -5.22 -17.05 11.32
N VAL A 36 -5.48 -17.68 10.17
CA VAL A 36 -6.86 -17.92 9.70
C VAL A 36 -7.62 -18.82 10.68
N ALA A 37 -7.03 -19.95 11.10
CA ALA A 37 -7.66 -20.88 12.02
C ALA A 37 -7.92 -20.24 13.40
N LYS A 38 -6.93 -19.50 13.94
CA LYS A 38 -7.03 -18.77 15.19
C LYS A 38 -8.10 -17.68 15.12
N THR A 39 -8.17 -16.94 14.02
CA THR A 39 -9.20 -15.91 13.80
C THR A 39 -10.59 -16.54 13.72
N TYR A 40 -10.72 -17.65 13.02
CA TYR A 40 -11.99 -18.39 12.94
C TYR A 40 -12.46 -18.85 14.32
N VAL A 41 -11.58 -19.53 15.08
CA VAL A 41 -11.90 -19.98 16.45
C VAL A 41 -12.27 -18.79 17.35
N ARG A 42 -11.53 -17.68 17.27
CA ARG A 42 -11.87 -16.46 18.02
C ARG A 42 -13.23 -15.91 17.63
N ASN A 43 -13.56 -15.85 16.35
CA ASN A 43 -14.86 -15.35 15.88
C ASN A 43 -16.02 -16.25 16.30
N VAL A 44 -15.79 -17.57 16.41
CA VAL A 44 -16.80 -18.52 16.93
C VAL A 44 -17.00 -18.34 18.43
N LEU A 45 -15.93 -18.16 19.20
CA LEU A 45 -15.99 -18.05 20.67
C LEU A 45 -16.37 -16.65 21.17
N ASN A 46 -15.97 -15.61 20.45
CA ASN A 46 -16.20 -14.20 20.76
C ASN A 46 -16.39 -13.40 19.47
N PRO A 47 -17.61 -13.44 18.87
CA PRO A 47 -17.89 -12.77 17.62
C PRO A 47 -17.79 -11.24 17.77
N VAL A 48 -17.29 -10.58 16.73
CA VAL A 48 -17.28 -9.11 16.68
C VAL A 48 -18.72 -8.59 16.61
N GLY A 49 -19.02 -7.55 17.38
CA GLY A 49 -20.32 -6.87 17.33
C GLY A 49 -20.52 -6.07 16.04
N ALA A 50 -21.63 -5.34 15.96
CA ALA A 50 -21.90 -4.45 14.83
C ALA A 50 -20.79 -3.41 14.68
N VAL A 51 -20.24 -3.29 13.47
CA VAL A 51 -19.31 -2.21 13.13
C VAL A 51 -20.07 -0.88 13.09
N PRO A 52 -19.48 0.23 13.57
CA PRO A 52 -20.10 1.55 13.44
C PRO A 52 -20.38 1.83 11.97
N THR A 53 -21.65 2.07 11.62
CA THR A 53 -22.00 2.55 10.29
C THR A 53 -21.32 3.90 10.08
N ALA A 54 -20.68 4.11 8.92
CA ALA A 54 -20.18 5.43 8.56
C ALA A 54 -21.34 6.43 8.70
N ILE A 55 -21.15 7.46 9.54
CA ILE A 55 -22.11 8.57 9.62
C ILE A 55 -22.17 9.16 8.21
N PRO A 56 -23.35 9.27 7.58
CA PRO A 56 -23.45 9.90 6.28
C PRO A 56 -22.87 11.30 6.38
N ASN A 57 -21.70 11.54 5.79
CA ASN A 57 -21.22 12.89 5.57
C ASN A 57 -22.04 13.41 4.39
N PRO A 58 -22.98 14.36 4.57
CA PRO A 58 -23.71 14.91 3.45
C PRO A 58 -22.67 15.52 2.52
N THR A 59 -22.53 14.95 1.33
CA THR A 59 -21.79 15.59 0.24
C THR A 59 -22.50 16.90 -0.02
N SER A 60 -21.95 17.99 0.52
CA SER A 60 -22.35 19.33 0.13
C SER A 60 -21.87 19.47 -1.30
N THR A 61 -22.73 19.13 -2.26
CA THR A 61 -22.51 19.44 -3.66
C THR A 61 -22.47 20.96 -3.74
N THR A 62 -21.29 21.57 -3.62
CA THR A 62 -21.10 22.96 -3.97
C THR A 62 -21.47 23.07 -5.44
N SER A 63 -22.65 23.63 -5.69
CA SER A 63 -23.08 24.04 -7.02
C SER A 63 -21.94 24.86 -7.63
N PRO A 64 -21.54 24.59 -8.90
CA PRO A 64 -20.58 25.46 -9.56
C PRO A 64 -21.08 26.90 -9.47
N ALA A 65 -20.21 27.80 -9.03
CA ALA A 65 -20.52 29.21 -8.98
C ALA A 65 -20.96 29.67 -10.38
N SER A 66 -22.07 30.41 -10.43
CA SER A 66 -22.58 31.05 -11.64
C SER A 66 -21.46 31.89 -12.30
N PRO A 67 -21.32 31.91 -13.63
CA PRO A 67 -20.28 32.71 -14.29
C PRO A 67 -20.43 34.18 -13.90
N THR A 68 -19.38 34.74 -13.31
CA THR A 68 -19.24 36.17 -13.01
C THR A 68 -19.39 36.97 -14.31
N ALA A 69 -20.24 38.01 -14.28
CA ALA A 69 -20.39 38.92 -15.41
C ALA A 69 -19.03 39.53 -15.82
N PRO A 70 -18.77 39.74 -17.13
CA PRO A 70 -17.50 40.29 -17.58
C PRO A 70 -17.34 41.72 -17.07
N VAL A 71 -16.25 41.95 -16.33
CA VAL A 71 -15.84 43.29 -15.89
C VAL A 71 -15.27 44.02 -17.10
N THR A 72 -15.84 45.17 -17.46
CA THR A 72 -15.27 46.05 -18.49
C THR A 72 -13.98 46.66 -17.96
N ALA A 73 -12.84 46.28 -18.54
CA ALA A 73 -11.55 46.88 -18.21
C ALA A 73 -11.47 48.30 -18.81
N THR A 74 -11.56 49.32 -17.97
CA THR A 74 -11.16 50.69 -18.31
C THR A 74 -9.76 50.91 -17.76
N GLY A 75 -8.74 50.67 -18.58
CA GLY A 75 -7.35 50.96 -18.26
C GLY A 75 -6.55 51.04 -19.55
N THR A 76 -6.01 52.22 -19.85
CA THR A 76 -5.06 52.41 -20.94
C THR A 76 -3.79 51.62 -20.62
N ALA A 77 -3.57 50.53 -21.36
CA ALA A 77 -2.36 49.71 -21.23
C ALA A 77 -1.15 50.47 -21.79
N VAL A 78 -0.10 50.57 -20.99
CA VAL A 78 1.22 51.01 -21.44
C VAL A 78 1.95 49.77 -21.95
N ASP A 79 2.26 49.74 -23.25
CA ASP A 79 2.96 48.62 -23.89
C ASP A 79 4.38 48.50 -23.35
N THR A 80 4.59 47.52 -22.46
CA THR A 80 5.93 47.03 -22.11
C THR A 80 6.18 45.78 -22.95
N PRO A 81 7.24 45.71 -23.78
CA PRO A 81 7.53 44.50 -24.55
C PRO A 81 7.96 43.38 -23.59
N ILE A 82 7.05 42.42 -23.36
CA ILE A 82 7.34 41.20 -22.61
C ILE A 82 8.03 40.23 -23.57
N PRO A 83 9.18 39.64 -23.21
CA PRO A 83 9.81 38.57 -23.99
C PRO A 83 8.81 37.43 -24.18
N ALA A 84 8.72 36.87 -25.38
CA ALA A 84 7.84 35.73 -25.63
C ALA A 84 8.21 34.58 -24.68
N THR A 85 7.31 34.29 -23.74
CA THR A 85 7.42 33.09 -22.89
C THR A 85 7.50 31.88 -23.82
N PRO A 86 8.45 30.95 -23.64
CA PRO A 86 8.49 29.74 -24.45
C PRO A 86 7.16 29.00 -24.31
N THR A 87 6.37 29.01 -25.39
CA THR A 87 5.09 28.30 -25.44
C THR A 87 5.39 26.82 -25.60
N LEU A 88 5.09 26.03 -24.56
CA LEU A 88 5.12 24.57 -24.67
C LEU A 88 4.13 24.13 -25.75
N ALA A 89 4.49 23.10 -26.53
CA ALA A 89 3.57 22.49 -27.46
C ALA A 89 2.32 21.99 -26.70
N PRO A 90 1.12 22.05 -27.31
CA PRO A 90 -0.08 21.53 -26.68
C PRO A 90 0.07 20.04 -26.37
N PRO A 91 -0.40 19.57 -25.20
CA PRO A 91 -0.30 18.17 -24.83
C PRO A 91 -1.10 17.28 -25.80
N PRO A 92 -0.73 16.00 -25.94
CA PRO A 92 -1.47 15.08 -26.79
C PRO A 92 -2.92 14.89 -26.29
N PRO A 93 -3.88 14.55 -27.18
CA PRO A 93 -5.27 14.30 -26.78
C PRO A 93 -5.45 13.17 -25.77
N GLN A 94 -4.49 12.25 -25.71
CA GLN A 94 -4.44 11.15 -24.76
C GLN A 94 -2.97 10.77 -24.49
N ALA A 95 -2.69 10.37 -23.27
CA ALA A 95 -1.47 9.66 -22.91
C ALA A 95 -1.85 8.35 -22.21
N SER A 96 -1.06 7.30 -22.44
CA SER A 96 -1.18 6.02 -21.75
C SER A 96 0.16 5.72 -21.10
N LEU A 97 0.13 5.34 -19.83
CA LEU A 97 1.31 4.88 -19.11
C LEU A 97 1.29 3.35 -19.11
N GLY A 98 2.41 2.74 -19.46
CA GLY A 98 2.57 1.30 -19.33
C GLY A 98 2.44 0.89 -17.86
N SER A 99 1.71 -0.19 -17.61
CA SER A 99 1.63 -0.74 -16.25
C SER A 99 3.01 -1.23 -15.81
N PRO A 100 3.44 -0.94 -14.58
CA PRO A 100 4.59 -1.61 -13.98
C PRO A 100 4.32 -3.12 -13.82
N PRO A 101 5.36 -3.94 -13.56
CA PRO A 101 5.18 -5.34 -13.19
C PRO A 101 4.19 -5.48 -12.04
N TYR A 102 3.25 -6.42 -12.17
CA TYR A 102 2.26 -6.67 -11.12
C TYR A 102 2.92 -7.20 -9.85
N GLU A 103 2.68 -6.53 -8.73
CA GLU A 103 3.08 -6.99 -7.42
C GLU A 103 1.87 -7.44 -6.60
N LYS A 104 1.84 -8.73 -6.23
CA LYS A 104 0.80 -9.26 -5.35
C LYS A 104 1.00 -8.74 -3.93
N GLN A 105 0.02 -8.02 -3.40
CA GLN A 105 0.09 -7.55 -2.01
C GLN A 105 0.20 -8.70 -0.99
N THR A 106 0.95 -8.47 0.08
CA THR A 106 0.94 -9.29 1.29
C THR A 106 -0.11 -8.79 2.29
N ALA A 107 -0.13 -9.35 3.50
CA ALA A 107 -1.17 -9.07 4.50
C ALA A 107 -1.22 -7.58 4.88
N ASN A 108 -2.35 -6.94 4.58
CA ASN A 108 -2.61 -5.51 4.84
C ASN A 108 -1.55 -4.58 4.23
N ASN A 109 -0.97 -4.98 3.08
CA ASN A 109 0.14 -4.27 2.46
C ASN A 109 -0.24 -3.56 1.16
N CYS A 110 -1.53 -3.21 1.01
CA CYS A 110 -2.05 -2.55 -0.19
C CYS A 110 -1.34 -1.21 -0.48
N GLY A 111 -1.03 -0.42 0.55
CA GLY A 111 -0.28 0.84 0.42
C GLY A 111 1.14 0.61 -0.10
N PRO A 112 1.99 -0.18 0.58
CA PRO A 112 3.34 -0.49 0.10
C PRO A 112 3.39 -1.15 -1.28
N ALA A 113 2.45 -2.06 -1.59
CA ALA A 113 2.37 -2.68 -2.92
C ALA A 113 1.96 -1.69 -4.01
N ALA A 114 1.01 -0.79 -3.73
CA ALA A 114 0.64 0.26 -4.67
C ALA A 114 1.81 1.24 -4.89
N LEU A 115 2.50 1.61 -3.80
CA LEU A 115 3.64 2.51 -3.85
C LEU A 115 4.82 1.90 -4.61
N SER A 116 5.19 0.63 -4.37
CA SER A 116 6.28 -0.03 -5.10
C SER A 116 5.99 -0.08 -6.61
N MET A 117 4.79 -0.50 -7.01
CA MET A 117 4.36 -0.50 -8.41
C MET A 117 4.43 0.90 -9.01
N MET A 118 3.93 1.93 -8.31
CA MET A 118 4.02 3.32 -8.78
C MET A 118 5.47 3.77 -8.95
N LEU A 119 6.35 3.48 -7.99
CA LEU A 119 7.76 3.86 -8.04
C LEU A 119 8.53 3.16 -9.17
N HIS A 120 8.15 1.92 -9.54
CA HIS A 120 8.72 1.24 -10.71
C HIS A 120 8.47 2.01 -12.01
N MET A 121 7.39 2.78 -12.11
CA MET A 121 7.13 3.64 -13.27
C MET A 121 8.17 4.76 -13.41
N PHE A 122 8.87 5.09 -12.32
CA PHE A 122 9.93 6.10 -12.27
C PHE A 122 11.34 5.50 -12.21
N GLY A 123 11.47 4.18 -12.44
CA GLY A 123 12.77 3.49 -12.46
C GLY A 123 13.32 3.14 -11.08
N TRP A 124 12.53 3.28 -10.02
CA TRP A 124 12.90 2.75 -8.70
C TRP A 124 13.00 1.22 -8.73
N SER A 125 13.85 0.67 -7.87
CA SER A 125 14.02 -0.79 -7.72
C SER A 125 13.76 -1.21 -6.27
N GLY A 126 13.12 -2.36 -6.11
CA GLY A 126 12.68 -2.87 -4.82
C GLY A 126 11.27 -3.45 -4.92
N ASP A 127 10.69 -3.78 -3.78
CA ASP A 127 9.36 -4.36 -3.67
C ASP A 127 8.59 -3.77 -2.48
N GLN A 128 7.36 -4.19 -2.29
CA GLN A 128 6.53 -3.76 -1.16
C GLN A 128 7.17 -4.09 0.20
N LYS A 129 8.08 -5.08 0.27
CA LYS A 129 8.70 -5.49 1.53
C LYS A 129 9.70 -4.43 1.97
N THR A 130 10.50 -3.91 1.04
CA THR A 130 11.42 -2.79 1.30
C THR A 130 10.70 -1.58 1.91
N ILE A 131 9.48 -1.29 1.42
CA ILE A 131 8.66 -0.21 1.96
C ILE A 131 8.06 -0.60 3.32
N SER A 132 7.44 -1.78 3.41
CA SER A 132 6.75 -2.22 4.63
C SER A 132 7.69 -2.43 5.81
N ASP A 133 8.95 -2.81 5.58
CA ASP A 133 9.94 -3.00 6.65
C ASP A 133 10.21 -1.69 7.43
N VAL A 134 9.90 -0.53 6.85
CA VAL A 134 10.06 0.78 7.48
C VAL A 134 8.74 1.27 8.07
N ILE A 135 7.68 1.30 7.27
CA ILE A 135 6.43 1.96 7.69
C ILE A 135 5.43 1.04 8.39
N LYS A 136 5.59 -0.27 8.20
CA LYS A 136 4.70 -1.30 8.74
C LYS A 136 5.48 -2.57 9.10
N PRO A 137 6.52 -2.48 9.95
CA PRO A 137 7.43 -3.60 10.23
C PRO A 137 6.73 -4.76 10.94
N VAL A 138 5.64 -4.48 11.65
CA VAL A 138 4.85 -5.48 12.35
C VAL A 138 3.85 -6.08 11.37
N ASN A 139 4.02 -7.37 11.04
CA ASN A 139 3.13 -8.06 10.10
C ASN A 139 1.65 -8.04 10.55
N GLY A 140 1.41 -8.08 11.86
CA GLY A 140 0.07 -8.01 12.45
C GLY A 140 -0.58 -6.63 12.40
N ASP A 141 0.17 -5.58 12.07
CA ASP A 141 -0.39 -4.26 11.79
C ASP A 141 -1.35 -4.35 10.60
N ARG A 142 -2.49 -3.68 10.70
CA ARG A 142 -3.53 -3.67 9.67
C ARG A 142 -3.70 -2.30 9.03
N ASN A 143 -2.89 -1.33 9.43
CA ASN A 143 -3.00 0.04 8.99
C ASN A 143 -1.80 0.44 8.13
N VAL A 144 -2.04 1.35 7.19
CA VAL A 144 -1.03 2.11 6.45
C VAL A 144 -1.60 3.49 6.24
N ASN A 145 -0.93 4.52 6.75
CA ASN A 145 -1.36 5.91 6.61
C ASN A 145 -0.71 6.56 5.39
N PRO A 146 -1.39 7.50 4.71
CA PRO A 146 -0.79 8.28 3.62
C PRO A 146 0.50 9.01 4.05
N ASP A 147 0.55 9.53 5.27
CA ASP A 147 1.72 10.24 5.79
C ASP A 147 2.94 9.32 5.96
N GLU A 148 2.72 8.05 6.30
CA GLU A 148 3.80 7.05 6.38
C GLU A 148 4.36 6.75 4.99
N LEU A 149 3.50 6.64 3.98
CA LEU A 149 3.93 6.48 2.59
C LEU A 149 4.73 7.70 2.11
N ALA A 150 4.24 8.91 2.40
CA ALA A 150 4.95 10.15 2.07
C ALA A 150 6.31 10.23 2.78
N TYR A 151 6.34 9.91 4.08
CA TYR A 151 7.58 9.80 4.85
C TYR A 151 8.55 8.82 4.20
N TRP A 152 8.09 7.65 3.77
CA TRP A 152 8.94 6.68 3.12
C TRP A 152 9.56 7.23 1.84
N VAL A 153 8.75 7.86 0.97
CA VAL A 153 9.24 8.46 -0.28
C VAL A 153 10.31 9.50 0.00
N HIS A 154 10.04 10.45 0.91
CA HIS A 154 10.96 11.55 1.20
C HIS A 154 12.31 11.12 1.80
N ASN A 155 12.37 9.96 2.45
CA ASN A 155 13.56 9.55 3.20
C ASN A 155 14.26 8.31 2.61
N TYR A 156 13.58 7.50 1.80
CA TYR A 156 14.08 6.20 1.35
C TYR A 156 13.97 5.94 -0.16
N ALA A 157 13.18 6.72 -0.91
CA ALA A 157 13.09 6.53 -2.37
C ALA A 157 14.40 6.90 -3.10
N GLY A 158 15.26 7.71 -2.46
CA GLY A 158 16.59 8.06 -2.94
C GLY A 158 16.60 9.36 -3.72
N TRP A 159 17.03 9.31 -4.98
CA TRP A 159 17.18 10.48 -5.86
C TRP A 159 15.92 10.84 -6.65
N LEU A 160 14.83 10.09 -6.45
CA LEU A 160 13.48 10.50 -6.84
C LEU A 160 12.99 11.61 -5.92
#